data_AF-A0A5J4Q9M7-F1
#
_entry.id   AF-A0A5J4Q9M7-F1
#
_cell.length_a   1.000
_cell.length_b   1.000
_cell.length_c   1.000
_cell.angle_alpha   90.00
_cell.angle_beta   90.00
_cell.angle_gamma   90.00
#
_symmetry.space_group_name_H-M   'P 1'
#
loop_
_entity.id
_entity.type
_entity.pdbx_description
1 polymer ?
#
loop_
_entity_poly.entity_id
_entity_poly.type
_entity_poly.pdbx_seq_one_letter_code
_entity_poly.pdbx_strand_id
1 'polypeptide(L)'
;MKKLSLFLFLCLFFISCNYLPLNKKETAAHDLPQIKESGELRILTLNDAMGSYFIYREQEMGYQYEIGQLFARSLGIKVQIKKVKNIGELSQKLLNGEGDIVLYNLPIVKELKDSLIYCGEENITYQVIVQQNRNSIKDVTELIGKEVHVTPGKYHDRLVNLNNELGGGIQIC
;
A
#
# COMPACT_ATOMS: atom_id res chain seq x y z
N MET A 1 50.52 -40.80 -28.84
CA MET A 1 50.23 -40.13 -27.56
C MET A 1 49.67 -38.71 -27.70
N LYS A 2 50.10 -37.87 -28.67
CA LYS A 2 49.59 -36.49 -28.85
C LYS A 2 48.11 -36.38 -29.27
N LYS A 3 47.56 -37.33 -30.03
CA LYS A 3 46.14 -37.33 -30.45
C LYS A 3 45.15 -37.66 -29.32
N LEU A 4 45.58 -38.42 -28.31
CA LEU A 4 44.74 -38.78 -27.15
C LEU A 4 44.62 -37.60 -26.17
N SER A 5 45.69 -36.82 -26.02
CA SER A 5 45.70 -35.58 -25.24
C SER A 5 44.83 -34.48 -25.88
N LEU A 6 44.73 -34.45 -27.21
CA LEU A 6 43.91 -33.47 -27.94
C LEU A 6 42.40 -33.78 -27.80
N PHE A 7 42.05 -35.07 -27.72
CA PHE A 7 40.66 -35.50 -27.51
C PHE A 7 40.17 -35.25 -26.08
N LEU A 8 41.06 -35.40 -25.09
CA LEU A 8 40.76 -35.12 -23.68
C LEU A 8 40.52 -33.62 -23.42
N PHE A 9 41.22 -32.74 -24.14
CA PHE A 9 41.04 -31.29 -24.05
C PHE A 9 39.75 -30.82 -24.74
N LEU A 10 39.29 -31.52 -25.78
CA LEU A 10 38.04 -31.21 -26.46
C LEU A 10 36.81 -31.59 -25.62
N CYS A 11 36.88 -32.69 -24.86
CA CYS A 11 35.80 -33.08 -23.93
C CYS A 11 35.64 -32.11 -22.74
N LEU A 12 36.72 -31.48 -22.28
CA LEU A 12 36.67 -30.48 -21.19
C LEU A 12 35.98 -29.17 -21.62
N PHE A 13 35.97 -28.84 -22.91
CA PHE A 13 35.23 -27.67 -23.43
C PHE A 13 33.72 -27.92 -23.54
N PHE A 14 33.28 -29.16 -23.76
CA PHE A 14 31.84 -29.49 -23.84
C PHE A 14 31.17 -29.60 -22.47
N ILE A 15 31.93 -29.82 -21.38
CA ILE A 15 31.38 -29.92 -20.03
C ILE A 15 31.13 -28.53 -19.41
N SER A 16 31.84 -27.49 -19.88
CA SER A 16 31.69 -26.12 -19.36
C SER A 16 30.48 -25.35 -19.90
N CYS A 17 29.66 -25.94 -20.77
CA CYS A 17 28.49 -25.28 -21.35
C CYS A 17 27.14 -25.77 -20.79
N ASN A 18 27.17 -26.56 -19.71
CA ASN A 18 25.97 -26.98 -18.96
C ASN A 18 25.92 -26.39 -17.54
N TYR A 19 26.53 -25.22 -17.33
CA TYR A 19 26.07 -24.35 -16.25
C TYR A 19 24.73 -23.77 -16.72
N LEU A 20 23.65 -24.50 -16.42
CA LEU A 20 22.30 -23.95 -16.45
C LEU A 20 22.38 -22.57 -15.79
N PRO A 21 21.98 -21.48 -16.46
CA PRO A 21 21.69 -20.26 -15.72
C PRO A 21 20.70 -20.66 -14.64
N LEU A 22 21.07 -20.42 -13.38
CA LEU A 22 20.13 -20.49 -12.27
C LEU A 22 18.91 -19.74 -12.77
N ASN A 23 17.83 -20.48 -12.95
CA ASN A 23 16.53 -19.93 -13.24
C ASN A 23 16.13 -19.17 -11.98
N LYS A 24 16.74 -17.99 -11.79
CA LYS A 24 16.07 -16.88 -11.15
C LYS A 24 14.80 -16.83 -11.97
N LYS A 25 13.71 -17.33 -11.41
CA LYS A 25 12.38 -16.99 -11.87
C LYS A 25 12.40 -15.46 -11.92
N GLU A 26 12.76 -14.90 -13.05
CA GLU A 26 12.04 -13.77 -13.60
C GLU A 26 10.63 -14.33 -13.71
N THR A 27 9.91 -14.28 -12.59
CA THR A 27 8.46 -14.12 -12.65
C THR A 27 8.31 -12.95 -13.57
N ALA A 28 7.99 -13.21 -14.85
CA ALA A 28 7.71 -12.18 -15.83
C ALA A 28 6.81 -11.19 -15.10
N ALA A 29 7.35 -10.00 -14.79
CA ALA A 29 6.74 -9.11 -13.83
C ALA A 29 5.31 -8.88 -14.31
N HIS A 30 4.32 -9.30 -13.51
CA HIS A 30 2.93 -9.15 -13.89
C HIS A 30 2.64 -7.65 -13.88
N ASP A 31 2.62 -7.07 -15.07
CA ASP A 31 2.63 -5.64 -15.30
C ASP A 31 1.63 -5.31 -16.42
N LEU A 32 1.60 -4.06 -16.89
CA LEU A 32 0.61 -3.53 -17.81
C LEU A 32 0.34 -4.41 -19.05
N PRO A 33 1.34 -5.02 -19.73
CA PRO A 33 1.08 -5.90 -20.87
C PRO A 33 0.20 -7.10 -20.50
N GLN A 34 0.49 -7.77 -19.38
CA GLN A 34 -0.26 -8.93 -18.90
C GLN A 34 -1.65 -8.53 -18.38
N ILE A 35 -1.79 -7.35 -17.78
CA ILE A 35 -3.08 -6.80 -17.35
C ILE A 35 -3.96 -6.46 -18.57
N LYS A 36 -3.36 -5.96 -19.66
CA LYS A 36 -4.08 -5.73 -20.92
C LYS A 36 -4.52 -7.04 -21.58
N GLU A 37 -3.66 -8.06 -21.53
CA GLU A 37 -3.98 -9.39 -22.06
C GLU A 37 -5.08 -10.09 -21.25
N SER A 38 -5.08 -9.96 -19.93
CA SER A 38 -6.15 -10.50 -19.07
C SER A 38 -7.49 -9.80 -19.30
N GLY A 39 -7.46 -8.54 -19.75
CA GLY A 39 -8.66 -7.71 -19.95
C GLY A 39 -9.28 -7.20 -18.66
N GLU A 40 -8.60 -7.38 -17.51
CA GLU A 40 -9.10 -7.02 -16.18
C GLU A 40 -8.00 -6.37 -15.32
N LEU A 41 -8.30 -5.20 -14.75
CA LEU A 41 -7.51 -4.53 -13.73
C LEU A 41 -8.04 -4.89 -12.33
N ARG A 42 -7.24 -5.61 -11.56
CA ARG A 42 -7.58 -6.08 -10.20
C ARG A 42 -7.17 -5.03 -9.19
N ILE A 43 -8.16 -4.35 -8.61
CA ILE A 43 -7.93 -3.24 -7.67
C ILE A 43 -8.19 -3.71 -6.25
N LEU A 44 -7.20 -3.58 -5.38
CA LEU A 44 -7.33 -3.82 -3.95
C LEU A 44 -7.79 -2.53 -3.24
N THR A 45 -8.83 -2.64 -2.42
CA THR A 45 -9.36 -1.50 -1.65
C THR A 45 -9.96 -1.93 -0.31
N LEU A 46 -10.17 -0.97 0.58
CA LEU A 46 -10.98 -1.10 1.79
C LEU A 46 -12.37 -0.49 1.55
N ASN A 47 -13.37 -0.97 2.28
CA ASN A 47 -14.67 -0.29 2.35
C ASN A 47 -14.58 0.79 3.44
N ASP A 48 -14.14 1.98 3.05
CA ASP A 48 -13.85 3.08 3.95
C ASP A 48 -14.34 4.39 3.31
N ALA A 49 -15.36 5.01 3.91
CA ALA A 49 -15.90 6.28 3.42
C ALA A 49 -14.87 7.43 3.47
N MET A 50 -13.85 7.33 4.33
CA MET A 50 -12.72 8.27 4.35
C MET A 50 -11.61 7.85 3.38
N GLY A 51 -11.57 6.58 3.01
CA GLY A 51 -10.52 5.94 2.23
C GLY A 51 -11.05 5.39 0.92
N SER A 52 -11.10 6.25 -0.09
CA SER A 52 -10.97 5.89 -1.51
C SER A 52 -12.13 5.13 -2.19
N TYR A 53 -12.90 4.31 -1.45
CA TYR A 53 -14.03 3.51 -1.95
C TYR A 53 -15.03 3.23 -0.81
N PHE A 54 -16.31 3.45 -1.08
CA PHE A 54 -17.39 3.10 -0.16
C PHE A 54 -18.67 2.74 -0.91
N ILE A 55 -19.52 1.96 -0.25
CA ILE A 55 -20.83 1.59 -0.78
C ILE A 55 -21.89 2.49 -0.14
N TYR A 56 -22.59 3.27 -0.95
CA TYR A 56 -23.73 4.08 -0.54
C TYR A 56 -24.97 3.69 -1.33
N ARG A 57 -26.02 3.22 -0.64
CA ARG A 57 -27.29 2.76 -1.26
C ARG A 57 -27.05 1.76 -2.41
N GLU A 58 -26.24 0.75 -2.14
CA GLU A 58 -25.86 -0.31 -3.11
C GLU A 58 -25.04 0.20 -4.32
N GLN A 59 -24.64 1.47 -4.33
CA GLN A 59 -23.77 2.04 -5.35
C GLN A 59 -22.34 2.15 -4.84
N GLU A 60 -21.40 1.68 -5.65
CA GLU A 60 -19.97 1.87 -5.41
C GLU A 60 -19.59 3.31 -5.74
N MET A 61 -19.03 4.02 -4.76
CA MET A 61 -18.61 5.40 -4.88
C MET A 61 -17.21 5.58 -4.31
N GLY A 62 -16.59 6.70 -4.63
CA GLY A 62 -15.30 7.08 -4.06
C GLY A 62 -14.43 7.77 -5.10
N TYR A 63 -13.75 8.83 -4.68
CA TYR A 63 -12.93 9.64 -5.58
C TYR A 63 -11.83 8.81 -6.27
N GLN A 64 -11.09 8.01 -5.49
CA GLN A 64 -10.05 7.16 -6.07
C GLN A 64 -10.64 6.02 -6.89
N TYR A 65 -11.75 5.42 -6.45
CA TYR A 65 -12.48 4.41 -7.24
C TYR A 65 -12.84 4.94 -8.63
N GLU A 66 -13.39 6.14 -8.74
CA GLU A 66 -13.73 6.76 -10.03
C GLU A 66 -12.48 6.96 -10.91
N ILE A 67 -11.36 7.39 -10.33
CA ILE A 67 -10.09 7.50 -11.05
C ILE A 67 -9.64 6.14 -11.58
N GLY A 68 -9.71 5.08 -10.76
CA GLY A 68 -9.39 3.71 -11.18
C GLY A 68 -10.26 3.22 -12.34
N GLN A 69 -11.56 3.54 -12.30
CA GLN A 69 -12.51 3.23 -13.37
C GLN A 69 -12.17 3.95 -14.67
N LEU A 70 -11.81 5.24 -14.59
CA LEU A 70 -11.37 6.02 -15.76
C LEU A 70 -10.06 5.48 -16.33
N PHE A 71 -9.12 5.08 -15.47
CA PHE A 71 -7.86 4.48 -15.89
C PHE A 71 -8.09 3.18 -16.65
N ALA A 72 -8.87 2.24 -16.10
CA ALA A 72 -9.19 0.99 -16.79
C ALA A 72 -9.92 1.21 -18.12
N ARG A 73 -10.86 2.17 -18.16
CA ARG A 73 -11.55 2.56 -19.40
C ARG A 73 -10.58 3.09 -20.46
N SER A 74 -9.57 3.88 -20.06
CA SER A 74 -8.54 4.37 -20.97
C SER A 74 -7.68 3.26 -21.58
N LEU A 75 -7.55 2.14 -20.87
CA LEU A 75 -6.83 0.94 -21.31
C LEU A 75 -7.73 -0.05 -22.07
N GLY A 76 -9.05 0.17 -22.09
CA GLY A 76 -10.02 -0.72 -22.72
C GLY A 76 -10.28 -2.01 -21.93
N ILE A 77 -9.96 -2.04 -20.63
CA ILE A 77 -10.10 -3.21 -19.75
C ILE A 77 -11.18 -2.98 -18.69
N LYS A 78 -11.67 -4.07 -18.10
CA LYS A 78 -12.66 -4.03 -17.02
C LYS A 78 -11.97 -3.88 -15.66
N VAL A 79 -12.68 -3.37 -14.67
CA VAL A 79 -12.19 -3.33 -13.29
C VAL A 79 -12.79 -4.48 -12.49
N GLN A 80 -11.93 -5.14 -11.72
CA GLN A 80 -12.31 -6.11 -10.70
C GLN A 80 -11.93 -5.55 -9.33
N ILE A 81 -12.93 -5.18 -8.53
CA ILE A 81 -12.72 -4.70 -7.16
C ILE A 81 -12.53 -5.88 -6.20
N LYS A 82 -11.43 -5.86 -5.46
CA LYS A 82 -11.11 -6.82 -4.39
C LYS A 82 -11.05 -6.10 -3.05
N LYS A 83 -12.10 -6.28 -2.26
CA LYS A 83 -12.20 -5.74 -0.90
C LYS A 83 -11.35 -6.57 0.05
N VAL A 84 -10.55 -5.90 0.87
CA VAL A 84 -9.77 -6.54 1.95
C VAL A 84 -10.29 -6.08 3.32
N LYS A 85 -9.78 -6.66 4.41
CA LYS A 85 -10.28 -6.39 5.77
C LYS A 85 -9.53 -5.26 6.48
N ASN A 86 -8.25 -5.07 6.17
CA ASN A 86 -7.41 -4.05 6.82
C ASN A 86 -6.24 -3.61 5.94
N ILE A 87 -5.56 -2.53 6.35
CA ILE A 87 -4.43 -1.92 5.62
C ILE A 87 -3.25 -2.89 5.46
N GLY A 88 -2.95 -3.71 6.47
CA GLY A 88 -1.88 -4.69 6.40
C GLY A 88 -2.11 -5.72 5.28
N GLU A 89 -3.36 -6.15 5.11
CA GLU A 89 -3.77 -7.08 4.06
C GLU A 89 -3.65 -6.47 2.66
N LEU A 90 -3.83 -5.16 2.47
CA LEU A 90 -3.63 -4.49 1.17
C LEU A 90 -2.21 -4.72 0.66
N SER A 91 -1.22 -4.41 1.49
CA SER A 91 0.20 -4.50 1.13
C SER A 91 0.60 -5.96 0.90
N GLN A 92 0.15 -6.87 1.77
CA GLN A 92 0.43 -8.29 1.64
C GLN A 92 -0.14 -8.88 0.35
N LYS A 93 -1.41 -8.60 0.03
CA LYS A 93 -2.06 -9.12 -1.20
C LYS A 93 -1.47 -8.55 -2.47
N LEU A 94 -1.06 -7.28 -2.45
CA LEU A 94 -0.37 -6.65 -3.58
C LEU A 94 0.97 -7.36 -3.84
N LEU A 95 1.79 -7.58 -2.80
CA LEU A 95 3.07 -8.28 -2.91
C LEU A 95 2.93 -9.75 -3.35
N ASN A 96 1.81 -10.39 -3.01
CA ASN A 96 1.49 -11.75 -3.44
C ASN A 96 0.96 -11.83 -4.88
N GLY A 97 0.77 -10.71 -5.59
CA GLY A 97 0.21 -10.67 -6.94
C GLY A 97 -1.30 -10.96 -7.00
N GLU A 98 -2.01 -10.85 -5.87
CA GLU A 98 -3.46 -11.04 -5.80
C GLU A 98 -4.23 -9.82 -6.32
N GLY A 99 -3.58 -8.68 -6.47
CA GLY A 99 -4.07 -7.48 -7.14
C GLY A 99 -2.96 -6.77 -7.89
N ASP A 100 -3.35 -5.85 -8.77
CA ASP A 100 -2.44 -5.11 -9.66
C ASP A 100 -2.11 -3.74 -9.08
N ILE A 101 -3.11 -3.09 -8.48
CA ILE A 101 -2.98 -1.79 -7.82
C ILE A 101 -3.77 -1.74 -6.52
N VAL A 102 -3.37 -0.84 -5.62
CA VAL A 102 -4.13 -0.49 -4.42
C VAL A 102 -4.69 0.92 -4.60
N LEU A 103 -6.00 1.09 -4.36
CA LEU A 103 -6.63 2.41 -4.26
C LEU A 103 -6.96 2.71 -2.81
N TYR A 104 -5.95 3.16 -2.07
CA TYR A 104 -6.07 3.57 -0.68
C TYR A 104 -4.94 4.52 -0.33
N ASN A 105 -5.18 5.44 0.61
CA ASN A 105 -4.14 6.31 1.16
C ASN A 105 -3.23 5.51 2.11
N LEU A 106 -2.32 4.73 1.53
CA LEU A 106 -1.35 3.94 2.28
C LEU A 106 -0.31 4.87 2.95
N PRO A 107 -0.08 4.75 4.26
CA PRO A 107 1.02 5.46 4.89
C PRO A 107 2.35 4.93 4.36
N ILE A 108 3.26 5.86 4.01
CA ILE A 108 4.63 5.52 3.62
C ILE A 108 5.42 5.23 4.90
N VAL A 109 5.66 3.95 5.17
CA VAL A 109 6.43 3.48 6.32
C VAL A 109 7.73 2.83 5.84
N LYS A 110 8.77 2.89 6.68
CA LYS A 110 10.14 2.47 6.32
C LYS A 110 10.19 1.02 5.84
N GLU A 111 9.37 0.17 6.44
CA GLU A 111 9.33 -1.28 6.20
C GLU A 111 8.78 -1.63 4.81
N LEU A 112 7.92 -0.80 4.24
CA LEU A 112 7.27 -1.04 2.94
C LEU A 112 7.83 -0.18 1.81
N LYS A 113 8.65 0.83 2.13
CA LYS A 113 9.18 1.82 1.19
C LYS A 113 9.90 1.19 -0.01
N ASP A 114 10.69 0.14 0.23
CA ASP A 114 11.48 -0.52 -0.82
C ASP A 114 10.72 -1.70 -1.47
N SER A 115 9.56 -2.07 -0.93
CA SER A 115 8.75 -3.20 -1.42
C SER A 115 7.59 -2.76 -2.31
N LEU A 116 7.13 -1.51 -2.16
CA LEU A 116 5.97 -0.98 -2.87
C LEU A 116 6.36 0.22 -3.73
N ILE A 117 5.72 0.35 -4.89
CA ILE A 117 5.79 1.55 -5.71
C ILE A 117 4.59 2.43 -5.35
N TYR A 118 4.87 3.55 -4.69
CA TYR A 118 3.85 4.53 -4.34
C TYR A 118 3.63 5.51 -5.50
N CYS A 119 2.38 5.84 -5.76
CA CYS A 119 1.99 6.77 -6.82
C CYS A 119 0.77 7.60 -6.42
N GLY A 120 0.50 8.64 -7.19
CA GLY A 120 -0.59 9.58 -6.93
C GLY A 120 -0.16 10.76 -6.05
N GLU A 121 -1.14 11.45 -5.51
CA GLU A 121 -0.93 12.64 -4.69
C GLU A 121 -0.48 12.25 -3.28
N GLU A 122 0.67 12.78 -2.87
CA GLU A 122 1.13 12.67 -1.49
C GLU A 122 0.33 13.65 -0.63
N ASN A 123 -0.55 13.10 0.20
CA ASN A 123 -1.37 13.89 1.11
C ASN A 123 -0.64 14.08 2.44
N ILE A 124 -0.19 15.31 2.70
CA ILE A 124 0.31 15.69 4.01
C ILE A 124 -0.89 15.98 4.91
N THR A 125 -1.12 15.11 5.90
CA THR A 125 -2.19 15.27 6.88
C THR A 125 -1.64 15.78 8.20
N TYR A 126 -2.37 16.68 8.83
CA TYR A 126 -2.04 17.22 10.14
C TYR A 126 -3.06 16.74 11.16
N GLN A 127 -2.59 16.33 12.34
CA GLN A 127 -3.47 16.03 13.45
C GLN A 127 -3.98 17.35 14.03
N VAL A 128 -5.31 17.47 14.16
CA VAL A 128 -5.99 18.65 14.69
C VAL A 128 -7.00 18.24 15.75
N ILE A 129 -7.34 19.17 16.64
CA ILE A 129 -8.48 19.03 17.54
C ILE A 129 -9.71 19.60 16.84
N VAL A 130 -10.78 18.81 16.78
CA VAL A 130 -12.09 19.26 16.31
C VAL A 130 -12.90 19.68 17.53
N GLN A 131 -13.39 20.92 17.52
CA GLN A 131 -14.10 21.51 18.67
C GLN A 131 -15.28 22.35 18.19
N GLN A 132 -16.24 22.58 19.08
CA GLN A 132 -17.34 23.50 18.82
C GLN A 132 -16.83 24.94 18.81
N ASN A 133 -17.47 25.83 18.05
CA ASN A 133 -17.06 27.24 17.89
C ASN A 133 -17.40 28.12 19.11
N ARG A 134 -17.14 27.64 20.32
CA ARG A 134 -17.34 28.36 21.59
C ARG A 134 -16.12 28.10 22.47
N ASN A 135 -15.36 29.16 22.78
CA ASN A 135 -14.09 29.09 23.52
C ASN A 135 -13.07 28.15 22.88
N SER A 136 -12.62 28.51 21.67
CA SER A 136 -11.70 27.69 20.91
C SER A 136 -10.34 27.58 21.60
N ILE A 137 -9.94 26.35 21.86
CA ILE A 137 -8.60 25.94 22.27
C ILE A 137 -7.63 26.31 21.15
N LYS A 138 -6.60 27.09 21.45
CA LYS A 138 -5.61 27.55 20.46
C LYS A 138 -4.24 26.94 20.65
N ASP A 139 -3.96 26.45 21.84
CA ASP A 139 -2.67 25.88 22.22
C ASP A 139 -2.85 24.51 22.87
N VAL A 140 -1.85 23.63 22.72
CA VAL A 140 -1.88 22.29 23.31
C VAL A 140 -1.90 22.31 24.84
N THR A 141 -1.33 23.34 25.48
CA THR A 141 -1.35 23.51 26.94
C THR A 141 -2.77 23.77 27.48
N GLU A 142 -3.67 24.31 26.66
CA GLU A 142 -5.07 24.56 27.03
C GLU A 142 -5.92 23.26 27.05
N LEU A 143 -5.34 22.13 26.61
CA LEU A 143 -5.95 20.80 26.72
C LEU A 143 -5.91 20.25 28.15
N ILE A 144 -5.08 20.80 29.03
CA ILE A 144 -4.98 20.37 30.43
C ILE A 144 -6.34 20.60 31.10
N GLY A 145 -6.87 19.55 31.74
CA GLY A 145 -8.18 19.56 32.37
C GLY A 145 -9.36 19.43 31.40
N LYS A 146 -9.11 19.20 30.11
CA LYS A 146 -10.15 18.94 29.09
C LYS A 146 -10.34 17.45 28.87
N GLU A 147 -11.56 17.11 28.47
CA GLU A 147 -11.92 15.80 27.96
C GLU A 147 -11.75 15.77 26.44
N VAL A 148 -10.95 14.83 25.94
CA VAL A 148 -10.64 14.67 24.52
C VAL A 148 -10.95 13.25 24.11
N HIS A 149 -11.88 13.12 23.17
CA HIS A 149 -12.28 11.83 22.62
C HIS A 149 -11.42 11.47 21.41
N VAL A 150 -10.87 10.26 21.38
CA VAL A 150 -10.01 9.80 20.29
C VAL A 150 -10.25 8.32 19.99
N THR A 151 -10.21 7.98 18.70
CA THR A 151 -10.29 6.57 18.31
C THR A 151 -9.01 5.82 18.71
N PRO A 152 -9.11 4.54 19.14
CA PRO A 152 -7.95 3.73 19.43
C PRO A 152 -6.98 3.64 18.25
N GLY A 153 -5.68 3.65 18.54
CA GLY A 153 -4.60 3.56 17.56
C GLY A 153 -3.64 4.75 17.61
N LYS A 154 -3.01 5.08 16.47
CA LYS A 154 -1.90 6.04 16.41
C LYS A 154 -2.19 7.42 17.02
N TYR A 155 -3.44 7.90 16.90
CA TYR A 155 -3.83 9.21 17.42
C TYR A 155 -3.98 9.20 18.94
N HIS A 156 -4.51 8.10 19.49
CA HIS A 156 -4.56 7.87 20.94
C HIS A 156 -3.15 7.82 21.52
N ASP A 157 -2.25 7.04 20.92
CA ASP A 157 -0.87 6.92 21.40
C ASP A 157 -0.14 8.26 21.38
N ARG A 158 -0.33 9.06 20.31
CA ARG A 158 0.23 10.41 20.25
C ARG A 158 -0.33 11.33 21.33
N LEU A 159 -1.63 11.23 21.63
CA LEU A 159 -2.28 12.04 22.66
C LEU A 159 -1.83 11.65 24.07
N VAL A 160 -1.62 10.36 24.34
CA VAL A 160 -1.02 9.87 25.59
C VAL A 160 0.40 10.42 25.76
N ASN A 161 1.22 10.37 24.71
CA ASN A 161 2.57 10.94 24.74
C ASN A 161 2.53 12.46 25.01
N LEU A 162 1.61 13.18 24.35
CA LEU A 162 1.42 14.62 24.58
C LEU A 162 0.99 14.92 26.02
N ASN A 163 0.07 14.13 26.58
CA ASN A 163 -0.35 14.26 27.97
C ASN A 163 0.83 14.09 28.93
N ASN A 164 1.70 13.10 28.68
CA ASN A 164 2.91 12.89 29.48
C ASN A 164 3.91 14.05 29.34
N GLU A 165 4.11 14.57 28.13
CA GLU A 165 4.96 15.74 27.84
C GLU A 165 4.50 17.00 28.60
N LEU A 166 3.18 17.15 28.80
CA LEU A 166 2.57 18.28 29.51
C LEU A 166 2.51 18.10 31.03
N GLY A 167 2.96 16.95 31.57
CA GLY A 167 2.88 16.63 32.99
C GLY A 167 1.51 16.08 33.44
N GLY A 168 0.66 15.69 32.49
CA GLY A 168 -0.65 15.10 32.74
C GLY A 168 -1.81 16.09 32.71
N GLY A 169 -3.01 15.56 32.98
CA GLY A 169 -4.23 16.36 33.18
C GLY A 169 -5.20 16.38 31.99
N ILE A 170 -4.83 15.87 30.82
CA ILE A 170 -5.78 15.60 29.74
C ILE A 170 -6.59 14.34 30.09
N GLN A 171 -7.92 14.44 30.05
CA GLN A 171 -8.82 13.30 30.22
C GLN A 171 -9.06 12.67 28.84
N ILE A 172 -8.39 11.55 28.58
CA ILE A 172 -8.43 10.87 27.27
C ILE A 172 -9.50 9.78 27.32
N CYS A 173 -10.50 9.89 26.43
CA CYS A 173 -11.65 8.99 26.32
C CYS A 173 -11.72 8.31 24.95
#